data_AF-A0A3A0FBZ6-F1
#
_entry.id   AF-A0A3A0FBZ6-F1
#
_cell.length_a   1.000
_cell.length_b   1.000
_cell.length_c   1.000
_cell.angle_alpha   90.00
_cell.angle_beta   90.00
_cell.angle_gamma   90.00
#
_symmetry.space_group_name_H-M   'P 1'
#
loop_
_entity.id
_entity.type
_entity.pdbx_description
1 polymer ?
#
loop_
_entity_poly.entity_id
_entity_poly.type
_entity_poly.pdbx_seq_one_letter_code
_entity_poly.pdbx_strand_id
1 'polypeptide(L)'
;MNVSQAKNIEWVLRIAVAGEFLGHGVFAVQGKPAWIQWFQVFGISDPSLAAQILFAVGFLDIVIAVLVLFYPVRIAVLWMAIWGFWTALLRPIVGEPIWDFIERWANWGAPLALLLLLGWPKTLKEWFSDRGNSFFVRTKG
;
A
#
# COMPACT_ATOMS: atom_id res chain seq x y z
N MET A 1 -19.70 -0.39 16.23
CA MET A 1 -18.86 -1.60 16.16
C MET A 1 -18.22 -1.82 17.51
N ASN A 2 -18.30 -3.03 18.08
CA ASN A 2 -17.63 -3.29 19.36
C ASN A 2 -16.12 -3.47 19.16
N VAL A 3 -15.35 -3.49 20.25
CA VAL A 3 -13.88 -3.55 20.22
C VAL A 3 -13.35 -4.78 19.49
N SER A 4 -13.97 -5.94 19.75
CA SER A 4 -13.61 -7.22 19.13
C SER A 4 -13.80 -7.18 17.60
N GLN A 5 -14.95 -6.69 17.15
CA GLN A 5 -15.25 -6.57 15.71
C GLN A 5 -14.27 -5.65 14.99
N ALA A 6 -13.95 -4.48 15.58
CA ALA A 6 -13.00 -3.56 14.99
C ALA A 6 -11.60 -4.15 14.90
N LYS A 7 -11.18 -4.89 15.94
CA LYS A 7 -9.87 -5.54 15.94
C LYS A 7 -9.78 -6.65 14.89
N ASN A 8 -10.86 -7.42 14.70
CA ASN A 8 -10.92 -8.43 13.65
C ASN A 8 -10.84 -7.79 12.25
N ILE A 9 -11.58 -6.70 12.02
CA ILE A 9 -11.53 -5.98 10.74
C ILE A 9 -10.14 -5.37 10.49
N GLU A 10 -9.52 -4.80 11.52
CA GLU A 10 -8.14 -4.29 11.44
C GLU A 10 -7.17 -5.39 10.99
N TRP A 11 -7.22 -6.58 11.59
CA TRP A 11 -6.36 -7.69 11.21
C TRP A 11 -6.62 -8.20 9.80
N VAL A 12 -7.89 -8.32 9.39
CA VAL A 12 -8.25 -8.69 8.01
C VAL A 12 -7.67 -7.69 7.02
N LEU A 13 -7.81 -6.38 7.29
CA LEU A 13 -7.27 -5.34 6.43
C LEU A 13 -5.74 -5.35 6.42
N ARG A 14 -5.07 -5.55 7.56
CA ARG A 14 -3.60 -5.65 7.62
C ARG A 14 -3.09 -6.82 6.79
N ILE A 15 -3.73 -7.98 6.87
CA ILE A 15 -3.36 -9.17 6.07
C ILE A 15 -3.61 -8.91 4.59
N ALA A 16 -4.76 -8.33 4.22
CA ALA A 16 -5.09 -8.04 2.82
C ALA A 16 -4.09 -7.05 2.19
N VAL A 17 -3.82 -5.94 2.88
CA VAL A 17 -2.88 -4.89 2.46
C VAL A 17 -1.45 -5.42 2.39
N ALA A 18 -1.01 -6.17 3.40
CA ALA A 18 0.31 -6.78 3.39
C ALA A 18 0.47 -7.83 2.29
N GLY A 19 -0.54 -8.67 2.05
CA GLY A 19 -0.51 -9.69 1.01
C GLY A 19 -0.44 -9.09 -0.40
N GLU A 20 -1.18 -8.00 -0.64
CA GLU A 20 -1.16 -7.28 -1.92
C GLU A 20 0.21 -6.65 -2.18
N PHE A 21 0.78 -5.90 -1.23
CA PHE A 21 2.11 -5.30 -1.38
C PHE A 21 3.24 -6.32 -1.41
N LEU A 22 3.14 -7.40 -0.64
CA LEU A 22 4.13 -8.49 -0.69
C LEU A 22 4.16 -9.14 -2.07
N GLY A 23 2.98 -9.45 -2.64
CA GLY A 23 2.89 -10.03 -3.98
C GLY A 23 3.46 -9.11 -5.07
N HIS A 24 3.12 -7.82 -5.03
CA HIS A 24 3.67 -6.84 -5.96
C HIS A 24 5.18 -6.66 -5.76
N GLY A 25 5.63 -6.55 -4.52
CA GLY A 25 7.04 -6.42 -4.18
C GLY A 25 7.88 -7.59 -4.70
N VAL A 26 7.38 -8.83 -4.57
CA VAL A 26 8.05 -10.02 -5.12
C VAL A 26 8.15 -9.96 -6.64
N PHE A 27 7.07 -9.59 -7.36
CA PHE A 27 7.12 -9.44 -8.82
C PHE A 27 8.09 -8.33 -9.27
N ALA A 28 8.18 -7.25 -8.50
CA ALA A 28 9.09 -6.15 -8.79
C ALA A 28 10.56 -6.54 -8.54
N VAL A 29 10.86 -7.21 -7.43
CA VAL A 29 12.21 -7.76 -7.13
C VAL A 29 12.65 -8.79 -8.18
N GLN A 30 11.73 -9.60 -8.69
CA GLN A 30 12.00 -10.53 -9.79
C GLN A 30 12.21 -9.84 -11.15
N GLY A 31 12.00 -8.53 -11.24
CA GLY A 31 12.18 -7.77 -12.48
C GLY A 31 11.13 -8.12 -13.52
N LYS A 32 9.84 -8.14 -13.15
CA LYS A 32 8.74 -8.46 -14.09
C LYS A 32 8.89 -7.66 -15.41
N PRO A 33 9.06 -8.32 -16.57
CA PRO A 33 9.42 -7.64 -17.82
C PRO A 33 8.46 -6.53 -18.24
N ALA A 34 7.14 -6.75 -18.07
CA ALA A 34 6.14 -5.74 -18.37
C ALA A 34 6.34 -4.45 -17.56
N TRP A 35 6.68 -4.56 -16.27
CA TRP A 35 6.89 -3.40 -15.41
C TRP A 35 8.20 -2.67 -15.71
N ILE A 36 9.23 -3.38 -16.16
CA ILE A 36 10.45 -2.77 -16.69
C ILE A 36 10.11 -1.93 -17.93
N GLN A 37 9.25 -2.43 -18.83
CA GLN A 37 8.84 -1.69 -20.03
C GLN A 37 8.03 -0.43 -19.70
N TRP A 38 7.26 -0.43 -18.61
CA TRP A 38 6.53 0.76 -18.16
C TRP A 38 7.44 1.94 -17.84
N PHE A 39 8.73 1.74 -17.55
CA PHE A 39 9.64 2.85 -17.29
C PHE A 39 9.87 3.77 -18.50
N GLN A 40 9.57 3.29 -19.72
CA GLN A 40 9.69 4.08 -20.94
C GLN A 40 8.75 5.30 -20.97
N VAL A 41 7.56 5.24 -20.37
CA VAL A 41 6.66 6.40 -20.28
C VAL A 41 7.22 7.53 -19.41
N PHE A 42 8.23 7.25 -18.58
CA PHE A 42 8.96 8.23 -17.79
C PHE A 42 10.28 8.66 -18.42
N GLY A 43 10.55 8.27 -19.67
CA GLY A 43 11.80 8.58 -20.37
C GLY A 43 13.00 7.73 -19.96
N ILE A 44 12.79 6.66 -19.19
CA ILE A 44 13.84 5.71 -18.81
C ILE A 44 13.85 4.56 -19.82
N SER A 45 14.75 4.66 -20.80
CA SER A 45 14.89 3.68 -21.89
C SER A 45 15.93 2.60 -21.62
N ASP A 46 16.86 2.80 -20.68
CA ASP A 46 17.84 1.77 -20.27
C ASP A 46 17.15 0.69 -19.41
N PRO A 47 17.05 -0.56 -19.89
CA PRO A 47 16.40 -1.65 -19.16
C PRO A 47 17.15 -2.03 -17.87
N SER A 48 18.47 -1.83 -17.82
CA SER A 48 19.29 -2.13 -16.64
C SER A 48 18.96 -1.17 -15.51
N LEU A 49 18.94 0.13 -15.81
CA LEU A 49 18.52 1.16 -14.86
C LEU A 49 17.06 0.95 -14.40
N ALA A 50 16.14 0.68 -15.33
CA ALA A 50 14.74 0.39 -14.99
C ALA A 50 14.61 -0.83 -14.07
N ALA A 51 15.36 -1.90 -14.31
CA ALA A 51 15.38 -3.09 -13.45
C ALA A 51 15.92 -2.78 -12.04
N GLN A 52 16.96 -1.96 -11.91
CA GLN A 52 17.50 -1.55 -10.61
C GLN A 52 16.50 -0.71 -9.81
N ILE A 53 15.83 0.23 -10.47
CA ILE A 53 14.78 1.04 -9.82
C ILE A 53 13.60 0.16 -9.42
N LEU A 54 13.15 -0.75 -10.30
CA LEU A 54 12.07 -1.67 -10.02
C LEU A 54 12.41 -2.60 -8.85
N PHE A 55 13.64 -3.09 -8.75
CA PHE A 55 14.12 -3.86 -7.62
C PHE A 55 14.02 -3.06 -6.32
N ALA A 56 14.47 -1.81 -6.30
CA ALA A 56 14.40 -0.95 -5.13
C ALA A 56 12.96 -0.68 -4.69
N VAL A 57 12.05 -0.43 -5.64
CA VAL A 57 10.61 -0.31 -5.40
C VAL A 57 10.05 -1.59 -4.79
N GLY A 58 10.36 -2.75 -5.39
CA GLY A 58 9.87 -4.03 -4.91
C GLY A 58 10.37 -4.36 -3.50
N PHE A 59 11.62 -4.05 -3.21
CA PHE A 59 12.19 -4.19 -1.87
C PHE A 59 11.45 -3.30 -0.85
N LEU A 60 11.18 -2.04 -1.21
CA LEU A 60 10.41 -1.13 -0.38
C LEU A 60 9.00 -1.69 -0.10
N ASP A 61 8.31 -2.20 -1.13
CA ASP A 61 6.97 -2.79 -1.01
C ASP A 61 6.94 -3.97 -0.01
N ILE A 62 7.96 -4.85 -0.05
CA ILE A 62 8.10 -5.95 0.91
C ILE A 62 8.32 -5.42 2.33
N VAL A 63 9.21 -4.44 2.50
CA VAL A 63 9.51 -3.86 3.82
C VAL A 63 8.26 -3.22 4.44
N ILE A 64 7.51 -2.43 3.67
CA ILE A 64 6.30 -1.78 4.17
C ILE A 64 5.14 -2.77 4.39
N ALA A 65 5.06 -3.84 3.60
CA ALA A 65 4.11 -4.92 3.83
C ALA A 65 4.35 -5.60 5.19
N VAL A 66 5.61 -5.96 5.48
CA VAL A 66 5.99 -6.54 6.78
C VAL A 66 5.76 -5.54 7.91
N LEU A 67 6.14 -4.27 7.71
CA LEU A 67 5.91 -3.22 8.69
C LEU A 67 4.43 -3.13 9.04
N VAL A 68 3.53 -2.94 8.08
CA VAL A 68 2.10 -2.75 8.34
C VAL A 68 1.42 -4.02 8.87
N LEU A 69 1.93 -5.20 8.51
CA LEU A 69 1.46 -6.46 9.06
C LEU A 69 1.68 -6.55 10.58
N PHE A 70 2.73 -5.95 11.15
CA PHE A 70 3.03 -6.00 12.59
C PHE A 70 2.81 -4.68 13.36
N TYR A 71 3.06 -3.56 12.71
CA TYR A 71 2.93 -2.19 13.21
C TYR A 71 2.32 -1.31 12.12
N PRO A 72 0.98 -1.14 12.08
CA PRO A 72 0.31 -0.39 11.02
C PRO A 72 0.52 1.12 11.19
N VAL A 73 1.75 1.58 10.94
CA VAL A 73 2.14 2.99 11.07
C VAL A 73 1.38 3.79 10.02
N ARG A 74 0.62 4.79 10.45
CA ARG A 74 -0.35 5.48 9.58
C ARG A 74 0.27 6.13 8.35
N ILE A 75 1.48 6.69 8.44
CA ILE A 75 2.17 7.25 7.28
C ILE A 75 2.54 6.19 6.24
N ALA A 76 2.91 4.98 6.68
CA ALA A 76 3.19 3.86 5.80
C ALA A 76 1.90 3.37 5.13
N VAL A 77 0.79 3.27 5.88
CA VAL A 77 -0.51 2.90 5.34
C VAL A 77 -1.02 3.95 4.33
N LEU A 78 -0.81 5.25 4.59
CA LEU A 78 -1.13 6.32 3.64
C LEU A 78 -0.30 6.19 2.36
N TRP A 79 1.01 5.95 2.51
CA TRP A 79 1.89 5.68 1.38
C TRP A 79 1.38 4.50 0.55
N MET A 80 0.98 3.40 1.19
CA MET A 80 0.41 2.24 0.49
C MET A 80 -0.86 2.59 -0.29
N ALA A 81 -1.75 3.43 0.26
CA ALA A 81 -2.92 3.89 -0.48
C ALA A 81 -2.55 4.75 -1.70
N ILE A 82 -1.64 5.70 -1.55
CA ILE A 82 -1.20 6.57 -2.65
C ILE A 82 -0.47 5.77 -3.72
N TRP A 83 0.48 4.92 -3.31
CA TRP A 83 1.30 4.11 -4.20
C TRP A 83 0.49 3.03 -4.93
N GLY A 84 -0.41 2.33 -4.22
CA GLY A 84 -1.34 1.38 -4.81
C GLY A 84 -2.26 2.04 -5.84
N PHE A 85 -2.72 3.27 -5.57
CA PHE A 85 -3.53 4.03 -6.53
C PHE A 85 -2.71 4.40 -7.76
N TRP A 86 -1.51 4.93 -7.55
CA TRP A 86 -0.62 5.33 -8.63
C TRP A 86 -0.28 4.14 -9.55
N THR A 87 0.16 3.02 -8.99
CA THR A 87 0.51 1.83 -9.77
C THR A 87 -0.69 1.19 -10.45
N ALA A 88 -1.89 1.28 -9.86
CA ALA A 88 -3.14 0.91 -10.54
C ALA A 88 -3.41 1.84 -11.73
N LEU A 89 -3.31 3.16 -11.53
CA LEU A 89 -3.57 4.18 -12.54
C LEU A 89 -2.57 4.13 -13.71
N LEU A 90 -1.35 3.65 -13.48
CA LEU A 90 -0.36 3.51 -14.55
C LEU A 90 -0.79 2.59 -15.68
N ARG A 91 -1.65 1.61 -15.43
CA ARG A 91 -2.09 0.61 -16.41
C ARG A 91 -2.72 1.25 -17.65
N PRO A 92 -3.77 2.08 -17.55
CA PRO A 92 -4.27 2.81 -18.71
C PRO A 92 -3.25 3.80 -19.30
N ILE A 93 -2.33 4.36 -18.50
CA ILE A 93 -1.29 5.30 -18.98
C ILE A 93 -0.29 4.59 -19.91
N VAL A 94 0.06 3.34 -19.60
CA VAL A 94 0.97 2.52 -20.41
C VAL A 94 0.25 1.77 -21.54
N GLY A 95 -1.04 2.01 -21.73
CA GLY A 95 -1.84 1.43 -22.81
C GLY A 95 -2.55 0.11 -22.47
N GLU A 96 -2.56 -0.32 -21.21
CA GLU A 96 -3.38 -1.46 -20.77
C GLU A 96 -4.88 -1.05 -20.66
N PRO A 97 -5.81 -2.02 -20.73
CA PRO A 97 -7.25 -1.74 -20.57
C PRO A 97 -7.60 -0.97 -19.30
N ILE A 98 -8.55 -0.03 -19.37
CA ILE A 98 -9.05 0.69 -18.18
C ILE A 98 -9.62 -0.25 -17.11
N TRP A 99 -10.10 -1.42 -17.50
CA TRP A 99 -10.59 -2.45 -16.59
C TRP A 99 -9.49 -2.98 -15.67
N ASP A 100 -8.23 -2.96 -16.09
CA ASP A 100 -7.09 -3.33 -15.25
C ASP A 100 -6.87 -2.34 -14.10
N PHE A 101 -7.23 -1.06 -14.28
CA PHE A 101 -7.28 -0.10 -13.18
C PHE A 101 -8.50 -0.36 -12.28
N ILE A 102 -9.67 -0.60 -12.87
CA ILE A 102 -10.94 -0.78 -12.13
C ILE A 102 -10.91 -2.04 -11.24
N GLU A 103 -10.37 -3.15 -11.73
CA GLU A 103 -10.24 -4.39 -10.95
C GLU A 103 -9.35 -4.21 -9.71
N ARG A 104 -8.45 -3.22 -9.74
CA ARG A 104 -7.42 -2.99 -8.72
C ARG A 104 -7.75 -1.89 -7.73
N TRP A 105 -9.03 -1.53 -7.60
CA TRP A 105 -9.48 -0.62 -6.56
C TRP A 105 -9.19 -1.12 -5.14
N ALA A 106 -9.14 -2.44 -4.96
CA ALA A 106 -8.76 -3.03 -3.67
C ALA A 106 -7.31 -2.69 -3.27
N ASN A 107 -6.39 -2.50 -4.23
CA ASN A 107 -4.96 -2.21 -3.97
C ASN A 107 -4.76 -0.92 -3.15
N TRP A 108 -5.65 0.06 -3.31
CA TRP A 108 -5.56 1.33 -2.59
C TRP A 108 -6.75 1.60 -1.68
N GLY A 109 -7.91 1.00 -1.97
CA GLY A 109 -9.09 1.06 -1.13
C GLY A 109 -8.89 0.32 0.21
N ALA A 110 -8.24 -0.85 0.20
CA ALA A 110 -7.94 -1.60 1.43
C ALA A 110 -7.00 -0.83 2.38
N PRO A 111 -5.84 -0.28 1.96
CA PRO A 111 -5.00 0.52 2.85
C PRO A 111 -5.69 1.83 3.27
N LEU A 112 -6.48 2.47 2.41
CA LEU A 112 -7.28 3.64 2.82
C LEU A 112 -8.30 3.30 3.90
N ALA A 113 -9.02 2.17 3.77
CA ALA A 113 -9.94 1.68 4.79
C ALA A 113 -9.21 1.37 6.11
N LEU A 114 -8.01 0.77 6.04
CA LEU A 114 -7.16 0.53 7.20
C LEU A 114 -6.77 1.86 7.87
N LEU A 115 -6.35 2.87 7.11
CA LEU A 115 -6.02 4.20 7.64
C LEU A 115 -7.20 4.84 8.35
N LEU A 116 -8.40 4.77 7.76
CA LEU A 116 -9.62 5.30 8.37
C LEU A 116 -9.97 4.57 9.68
N LEU A 117 -9.76 3.25 9.74
CA LEU A 117 -9.97 2.46 10.95
C LEU A 117 -8.96 2.78 12.06
N LEU A 118 -7.70 3.05 11.69
CA LEU A 118 -6.65 3.53 12.62
C LEU A 118 -6.91 4.97 13.10
N GLY A 119 -7.84 5.68 12.46
CA GLY A 119 -8.21 7.06 12.72
C GLY A 119 -7.29 8.06 12.03
N TRP A 120 -7.88 9.11 11.45
CA TRP A 120 -7.14 10.17 10.76
C TRP A 120 -6.27 10.97 11.75
N PRO A 121 -4.96 11.12 11.51
CA PRO A 121 -4.06 11.90 12.36
C PRO A 121 -4.49 13.36 12.51
N LYS A 122 -4.45 13.88 13.74
CA LYS A 122 -4.68 15.31 14.01
C LYS A 122 -3.38 16.11 14.15
N THR A 123 -2.26 15.42 14.33
CA THR A 123 -0.94 16.02 14.58
C THR A 123 0.13 15.31 13.76
N LEU A 124 1.28 15.96 13.56
CA LEU A 124 2.41 15.34 12.85
C LEU A 124 2.92 14.07 13.55
N LYS A 125 2.95 14.06 14.89
CA LYS A 125 3.41 12.93 15.68
C LYS A 125 2.54 11.68 15.48
N GLU A 126 1.24 11.89 15.29
CA GLU A 126 0.27 10.81 15.09
C GLU A 126 0.42 10.06 13.76
N TRP A 127 1.12 10.62 12.77
CA TRP A 127 1.43 9.92 11.52
C TRP A 127 2.44 8.79 11.73
N PHE A 128 3.31 8.92 12.73
CA PHE A 128 4.34 7.96 13.07
C PHE A 128 3.91 6.99 14.19
N SER A 129 2.62 6.98 14.56
CA SER A 129 2.08 6.02 15.51
C SER A 129 1.32 4.88 14.81
N ASP A 130 1.42 3.70 15.40
CA ASP A 130 0.62 2.50 15.09
C ASP A 130 -0.74 2.49 15.81
N ARG A 131 -0.91 3.42 16.76
CA ARG A 131 -2.10 3.58 17.58
C ARG A 131 -2.72 4.94 17.35
N GLY A 132 -3.97 4.93 16.90
CA GLY A 132 -4.84 6.06 17.13
C GLY A 132 -5.25 6.11 18.58
N ASN A 133 -4.94 7.22 19.25
CA ASN A 133 -5.40 7.54 20.60
C ASN A 133 -6.94 7.67 20.73
N SER A 134 -7.73 7.22 19.75
CA SER A 134 -9.14 7.60 19.65
C SER A 134 -9.97 6.57 18.88
N PHE A 135 -10.32 5.47 19.56
CA PHE A 135 -11.67 4.91 19.48
C PHE A 135 -11.98 4.01 20.69
N PHE A 136 -10.96 3.35 21.26
CA PHE A 136 -11.13 2.37 22.33
C PHE A 136 -10.69 2.78 23.74
N VAL A 137 -10.01 3.93 23.89
CA VAL A 137 -9.61 4.45 25.20
C VAL A 137 -10.64 5.44 25.78
N ARG A 138 -11.56 5.97 24.95
CA ARG A 138 -12.59 6.94 25.40
C ARG A 138 -13.95 6.33 25.77
N THR A 139 -14.12 5.01 25.71
CA THR A 139 -15.36 4.33 26.12
C THR A 139 -15.23 3.55 27.43
N LYS A 140 -14.15 3.75 28.18
CA LYS A 140 -14.04 3.31 29.57
C LYS A 140 -13.62 4.50 30.43
N GLY A 141 -14.56 5.00 31.23
CA GLY A 141 -14.34 6.04 32.24
C GLY A 141 -14.97 7.36 31.87
#